data_AF-A0A8X6XEN9-F1
#
_entry.id   AF-A0A8X6XEN9-F1
#
_cell.length_a   1.000
_cell.length_b   1.000
_cell.length_c   1.000
_cell.angle_alpha   90.00
_cell.angle_beta   90.00
_cell.angle_gamma   90.00
#
_symmetry.space_group_name_H-M   'P 1'
#
loop_
_entity.id
_entity.type
_entity.pdbx_description
1 polymer ?
#
loop_
_entity_poly.entity_id
_entity_poly.type
_entity_poly.pdbx_seq_one_letter_code
_entity_poly.pdbx_strand_id
1 'polypeptide(L)'
;MDLHDYRQCLRRWTAAVQAMYNQCHLLGPRTCLPVHYERLVLHPEPTMRMVLAFLDIPWNNSVLHHELLVGKQGGVSLSILERSTDQVIKPINTEALTKWVGHIPDDVVRDMPSLAPMLIALGYDPRANPPNYGQPDSLVIKNTFDLKVNKKLWEARERQVVEKRENIWRSWLQKPRTKPGSTTSVATLENSTLIETEASNSSNLFDVRMQIVVNDSNVEQETRGL
;
A
#
# COMPACT_ATOMS: atom_id res chain seq x y z
N MET A 1 20.11 13.51 -0.42
CA MET A 1 18.81 14.20 -0.27
C MET A 1 18.61 14.37 1.21
N ASP A 2 18.40 15.59 1.67
CA ASP A 2 18.09 15.81 3.09
C ASP A 2 16.58 15.61 3.29
N LEU A 3 16.21 14.63 4.11
CA LEU A 3 14.82 14.31 4.43
C LEU A 3 14.22 15.21 5.52
N HIS A 4 15.05 16.03 6.17
CA HIS A 4 14.58 17.00 7.17
C HIS A 4 14.27 18.37 6.55
N ASP A 5 14.66 18.60 5.29
CA ASP A 5 14.38 19.82 4.55
C ASP A 5 13.13 19.66 3.67
N TYR A 6 11.99 20.12 4.18
CA TYR A 6 10.71 20.11 3.45
C TYR A 6 10.78 20.87 2.11
N ARG A 7 11.53 21.98 2.03
CA ARG A 7 11.64 22.77 0.80
C ARG A 7 12.40 21.98 -0.27
N GLN A 8 13.51 21.36 0.10
CA GLN A 8 14.25 20.48 -0.81
C GLN A 8 13.41 19.28 -1.23
N CYS A 9 12.68 18.66 -0.30
CA CYS A 9 11.80 17.53 -0.59
C CYS A 9 10.70 17.90 -1.59
N LEU A 10 9.98 19.01 -1.37
CA LEU A 10 8.93 19.47 -2.27
C LEU A 10 9.48 19.86 -3.67
N ARG A 11 10.63 20.53 -3.73
CA ARG A 11 11.28 20.87 -5.01
C ARG A 11 11.71 19.63 -5.80
N ARG A 12 12.22 18.60 -5.11
CA ARG A 12 12.58 17.33 -5.76
C ARG A 12 11.35 16.54 -6.19
N TRP A 13 10.32 16.50 -5.34
CA TRP A 13 9.04 15.90 -5.67
C TRP A 13 8.44 16.54 -6.92
N THR A 14 8.35 17.88 -6.99
CA THR A 14 7.77 18.55 -8.16
C THR A 14 8.58 18.28 -9.41
N ALA A 15 9.92 18.26 -9.35
CA ALA A 15 10.76 17.96 -10.51
C ALA A 15 10.57 16.52 -11.01
N ALA A 16 10.53 15.55 -10.09
CA ALA A 16 10.32 14.15 -10.43
C ALA A 16 8.92 13.92 -11.02
N VAL A 17 7.88 14.43 -10.36
CA VAL A 17 6.49 14.28 -10.81
C VAL A 17 6.26 14.99 -12.14
N GLN A 18 6.82 16.18 -12.35
CA GLN A 18 6.74 16.86 -13.64
C GLN A 18 7.36 16.02 -14.76
N ALA A 19 8.53 15.43 -14.54
CA ALA A 19 9.17 14.58 -15.54
C ALA A 19 8.32 13.34 -15.86
N MET A 20 7.80 12.64 -14.84
CA MET A 20 6.94 11.46 -15.02
C MET A 20 5.62 11.83 -15.71
N TYR A 21 4.98 12.92 -15.29
CA TYR A 21 3.72 13.40 -15.87
C TYR A 21 3.89 13.77 -17.35
N ASN A 22 4.96 14.49 -17.68
CA ASN A 22 5.26 14.84 -19.07
C ASN A 22 5.50 13.60 -19.93
N GLN A 23 6.26 12.62 -19.44
CA GLN A 23 6.46 11.35 -20.16
C GLN A 23 5.13 10.61 -20.35
N CYS A 24 4.32 10.51 -19.31
CA CYS A 24 2.99 9.89 -19.38
C CYS A 24 2.10 10.57 -20.43
N HIS A 25 2.08 11.91 -20.44
CA HIS A 25 1.32 12.69 -21.41
C HIS A 25 1.83 12.48 -22.85
N LEU A 26 3.14 12.44 -23.06
CA LEU A 26 3.75 12.19 -24.37
C LEU A 26 3.41 10.80 -24.94
N LEU A 27 3.31 9.79 -24.08
CA LEU A 27 2.91 8.43 -24.48
C LEU A 27 1.42 8.32 -24.86
N GLY A 28 0.62 9.29 -24.43
CA GLY A 28 -0.81 9.38 -24.72
C GLY A 28 -1.69 8.47 -23.86
N PRO A 29 -3.02 8.71 -23.89
CA PRO A 29 -3.98 8.12 -22.94
C PRO A 29 -4.26 6.63 -23.19
N ARG A 30 -3.77 6.05 -24.29
CA ARG A 30 -3.84 4.60 -24.53
C ARG A 30 -2.67 3.84 -23.90
N THR A 31 -1.60 4.53 -23.53
CA THR A 31 -0.35 3.93 -23.07
C THR A 31 -0.06 4.25 -21.61
N CYS A 32 -0.47 5.43 -21.14
CA CYS A 32 -0.28 5.84 -19.76
C CYS A 32 -1.55 6.45 -19.17
N LEU A 33 -1.90 6.00 -17.96
CA LEU A 33 -3.05 6.45 -17.19
C LEU A 33 -2.60 7.03 -15.85
N PRO A 34 -2.70 8.36 -15.64
CA PRO A 34 -2.53 8.95 -14.32
C PRO A 34 -3.64 8.51 -13.38
N VAL A 35 -3.29 8.04 -12.17
CA VAL A 35 -4.25 7.64 -11.13
C VAL A 35 -3.99 8.47 -9.88
N HIS A 36 -4.97 9.27 -9.47
CA HIS A 36 -4.90 10.03 -8.22
C HIS A 36 -5.13 9.10 -7.03
N TYR A 37 -4.17 9.08 -6.10
CA TYR A 37 -4.25 8.26 -4.89
C TYR A 37 -5.51 8.58 -4.07
N GLU A 38 -5.83 9.85 -3.89
CA GLU A 38 -6.98 10.26 -3.07
C GLU A 38 -8.29 9.79 -3.70
N ARG A 39 -8.39 9.84 -5.03
CA ARG A 39 -9.57 9.31 -5.74
C ARG A 39 -9.67 7.79 -5.65
N LEU A 40 -8.55 7.08 -5.76
CA LEU A 40 -8.51 5.63 -5.56
C LEU A 40 -8.96 5.25 -4.15
N VAL A 41 -8.50 5.98 -3.13
CA VAL A 41 -8.86 5.70 -1.73
C VAL A 41 -10.32 6.04 -1.44
N LEU A 42 -10.82 7.18 -1.93
CA LEU A 42 -12.20 7.60 -1.69
C LEU A 42 -13.21 6.77 -2.50
N HIS A 43 -12.85 6.42 -3.74
CA HIS A 43 -13.73 5.74 -4.70
C HIS A 43 -13.02 4.54 -5.36
N PRO A 44 -12.75 3.47 -4.61
CA PRO A 44 -11.91 2.38 -5.08
C PRO A 44 -12.55 1.59 -6.23
N GLU A 45 -13.85 1.31 -6.18
CA GLU A 45 -14.51 0.55 -7.24
C GLU A 45 -14.53 1.31 -8.58
N PRO A 46 -15.03 2.55 -8.68
CA PRO A 46 -14.98 3.30 -9.93
C PRO A 46 -13.55 3.46 -10.47
N THR A 47 -12.58 3.70 -9.58
CA THR A 47 -11.18 3.86 -9.98
C THR A 47 -10.58 2.56 -10.50
N MET A 48 -10.81 1.43 -9.82
CA MET A 48 -10.30 0.13 -10.28
C MET A 48 -11.00 -0.36 -11.54
N ARG A 49 -12.29 -0.07 -11.73
CA ARG A 49 -12.98 -0.34 -13.01
C ARG A 49 -12.32 0.40 -14.17
N MET A 50 -12.01 1.69 -13.98
CA MET A 50 -11.29 2.49 -14.97
C MET A 50 -9.89 1.90 -15.26
N VAL A 51 -9.13 1.56 -14.21
CA VAL A 51 -7.77 1.00 -14.36
C VAL A 51 -7.78 -0.35 -15.08
N LEU A 52 -8.66 -1.28 -14.69
CA LEU A 52 -8.73 -2.61 -15.31
C LEU A 52 -9.21 -2.52 -16.77
N ALA A 53 -10.17 -1.64 -17.08
CA ALA A 53 -10.59 -1.40 -18.45
C ALA A 53 -9.45 -0.82 -19.31
N PHE A 54 -8.65 0.10 -18.76
CA PHE A 54 -7.47 0.63 -19.45
C PHE A 54 -6.42 -0.45 -19.74
N LEU A 55 -6.25 -1.42 -18.84
CA LEU A 55 -5.32 -2.54 -18.99
C LEU A 55 -5.88 -3.72 -19.82
N ASP A 56 -7.13 -3.64 -20.27
CA ASP A 56 -7.86 -4.74 -20.92
C ASP A 56 -7.90 -6.03 -20.07
N ILE A 57 -8.14 -5.85 -18.76
CA ILE A 57 -8.27 -6.95 -17.78
C ILE A 57 -9.73 -7.04 -17.32
N PRO A 58 -10.35 -8.24 -17.29
CA PRO A 58 -11.71 -8.41 -16.77
C PRO A 58 -11.84 -7.96 -15.32
N TRP A 59 -13.01 -7.39 -14.97
CA TRP A 59 -13.33 -7.03 -13.60
C TRP A 59 -13.32 -8.24 -12.67
N ASN A 60 -12.73 -8.07 -11.48
CA ASN A 60 -12.85 -9.01 -10.37
C ASN A 60 -13.02 -8.24 -9.06
N ASN A 61 -14.02 -8.61 -8.25
CA ASN A 61 -14.29 -7.94 -6.99
C ASN A 61 -13.14 -8.05 -5.97
N SER A 62 -12.24 -9.02 -6.14
CA SER A 62 -11.07 -9.20 -5.28
C SER A 62 -10.16 -7.97 -5.19
N VAL A 63 -10.16 -7.10 -6.20
CA VAL A 63 -9.34 -5.87 -6.20
C VAL A 63 -9.73 -4.88 -5.10
N LEU A 64 -10.93 -5.02 -4.53
CA LEU A 64 -11.41 -4.20 -3.41
C LEU A 64 -11.09 -4.80 -2.03
N HIS A 65 -10.52 -6.02 -2.01
CA HIS A 65 -10.30 -6.84 -0.82
C HIS A 65 -8.89 -7.43 -0.78
N HIS A 66 -7.89 -6.65 -1.20
CA HIS A 66 -6.50 -7.08 -1.28
C HIS A 66 -5.93 -7.62 0.05
N GLU A 67 -6.40 -7.09 1.19
CA GLU A 67 -6.01 -7.46 2.54
C GLU A 67 -6.36 -8.91 2.88
N LEU A 68 -7.38 -9.47 2.21
CA LEU A 68 -7.79 -10.86 2.37
C LEU A 68 -6.94 -11.83 1.53
N LEU A 69 -6.10 -11.31 0.64
CA LEU A 69 -5.30 -12.08 -0.33
C LEU A 69 -3.80 -12.03 -0.06
N VAL A 70 -3.35 -11.30 0.97
CA VAL A 70 -1.94 -11.22 1.35
C VAL A 70 -1.43 -12.60 1.75
N GLY A 71 -0.32 -13.04 1.14
CA GLY A 71 0.33 -14.32 1.43
C GLY A 71 -0.39 -15.56 0.89
N LYS A 72 -1.51 -15.41 0.17
CA LYS A 72 -2.24 -16.52 -0.45
C LYS A 72 -1.69 -16.85 -1.84
N GLN A 73 -1.82 -18.11 -2.26
CA GLN A 73 -1.45 -18.54 -3.61
C GLN A 73 -2.25 -17.75 -4.66
N GLY A 74 -1.55 -17.15 -5.63
CA GLY A 74 -2.16 -16.27 -6.64
C GLY A 74 -2.67 -14.93 -6.09
N GLY A 75 -2.36 -14.59 -4.83
CA GLY A 75 -2.73 -13.35 -4.18
C GLY A 75 -1.59 -12.32 -4.13
N VAL A 76 -1.58 -11.50 -3.09
CA VAL A 76 -0.61 -10.41 -2.93
C VAL A 76 0.63 -10.93 -2.19
N SER A 77 1.77 -10.91 -2.87
CA SER A 77 3.08 -11.16 -2.26
C SER A 77 3.68 -9.85 -1.77
N LEU A 78 3.99 -9.75 -0.49
CA LEU A 78 4.60 -8.56 0.12
C LEU A 78 5.99 -8.89 0.64
N SER A 79 6.97 -8.03 0.31
CA SER A 79 8.29 -8.09 0.93
C SER A 79 8.23 -7.48 2.33
N ILE A 80 8.66 -8.22 3.36
CA ILE A 80 8.74 -7.70 4.74
C ILE A 80 9.68 -6.49 4.83
N LEU A 81 10.63 -6.35 3.91
CA LEU A 81 11.63 -5.28 3.90
C LEU A 81 11.13 -3.97 3.28
N GLU A 82 10.06 -4.02 2.49
CA GLU A 82 9.46 -2.83 1.89
C GLU A 82 8.76 -1.98 2.95
N ARG A 83 8.95 -0.65 2.88
CA ARG A 83 8.44 0.30 3.89
C ARG A 83 6.91 0.46 3.87
N SER A 84 6.26 0.07 2.79
CA SER A 84 4.81 0.13 2.58
C SER A 84 4.04 -1.07 3.16
N THR A 85 4.73 -2.16 3.50
CA THR A 85 4.11 -3.45 3.84
C THR A 85 3.17 -3.36 5.03
N ASP A 86 3.52 -2.60 6.07
CA ASP A 86 2.70 -2.41 7.26
C ASP A 86 1.41 -1.62 6.98
N GLN A 87 1.37 -0.80 5.92
CA GLN A 87 0.14 -0.11 5.50
C GLN A 87 -0.69 -0.94 4.52
N VAL A 88 -0.07 -1.67 3.58
CA VAL A 88 -0.77 -2.43 2.52
C VAL A 88 -1.51 -3.67 3.07
N ILE A 89 -1.18 -4.15 4.26
CA ILE A 89 -1.92 -5.24 4.91
C ILE A 89 -3.29 -4.82 5.45
N LYS A 90 -3.60 -3.51 5.49
CA LYS A 90 -4.89 -2.96 5.93
C LYS A 90 -5.83 -2.85 4.73
N PRO A 91 -7.16 -2.95 4.94
CA PRO A 91 -8.12 -2.62 3.89
C PRO A 91 -7.98 -1.15 3.44
N ILE A 92 -8.50 -0.84 2.25
CA ILE A 92 -8.54 0.53 1.71
C ILE A 92 -9.27 1.44 2.71
N ASN A 93 -8.62 2.52 3.15
CA ASN A 93 -9.09 3.40 4.22
C ASN A 93 -8.56 4.84 4.04
N THR A 94 -9.19 5.81 4.72
CA THR A 94 -8.86 7.23 4.57
C THR A 94 -7.86 7.78 5.59
N GLU A 95 -7.23 6.96 6.44
CA GLU A 95 -6.42 7.48 7.55
C GLU A 95 -5.25 8.35 7.06
N ALA A 96 -4.69 8.08 5.88
CA ALA A 96 -3.49 8.77 5.38
C ALA A 96 -3.75 10.08 4.63
N LEU A 97 -4.99 10.36 4.19
CA LEU A 97 -5.28 11.45 3.25
C LEU A 97 -4.81 12.82 3.75
N THR A 98 -5.05 13.13 5.02
CA THR A 98 -4.74 14.44 5.61
C THR A 98 -3.77 14.34 6.79
N LYS A 99 -3.06 13.20 6.96
CA LYS A 99 -2.10 13.00 8.06
C LYS A 99 -0.91 13.97 8.03
N TRP A 100 -0.64 14.61 6.88
CA TRP A 100 0.45 15.57 6.72
C TRP A 100 0.09 16.99 7.21
N VAL A 101 -1.21 17.29 7.35
CA VAL A 101 -1.71 18.62 7.73
C VAL A 101 -1.20 18.98 9.12
N GLY A 102 -0.63 20.17 9.26
CA GLY A 102 -0.02 20.65 10.51
C GLY A 102 1.42 20.18 10.77
N HIS A 103 2.00 19.34 9.90
CA HIS A 103 3.39 18.88 10.03
C HIS A 103 4.38 19.58 9.08
N ILE A 104 3.89 20.40 8.16
CA ILE A 104 4.71 21.22 7.25
C ILE A 104 4.92 22.60 7.89
N PRO A 105 6.16 23.12 7.99
CA PRO A 105 6.42 24.44 8.54
C PRO A 105 5.67 25.56 7.81
N ASP A 106 5.20 26.57 8.56
CA ASP A 106 4.35 27.65 8.03
C ASP A 106 5.00 28.44 6.89
N ASP A 107 6.31 28.66 6.94
CA ASP A 107 7.06 29.33 5.88
C ASP A 107 7.07 28.52 4.58
N VAL A 108 7.08 27.18 4.69
CA VAL A 108 6.98 26.27 3.55
C VAL A 108 5.56 26.25 2.99
N VAL A 109 4.54 26.22 3.86
CA VAL A 109 3.13 26.31 3.45
C VAL A 109 2.85 27.61 2.72
N ARG A 110 3.34 28.75 3.24
CA ARG A 110 3.21 30.06 2.58
C ARG A 110 3.81 30.06 1.17
N ASP A 111 4.97 29.42 1.01
CA ASP A 111 5.71 29.40 -0.25
C ASP A 111 5.34 28.20 -1.15
N MET A 112 4.37 27.37 -0.75
CA MET A 112 3.99 26.11 -1.41
C MET A 112 3.74 26.24 -2.92
N PRO A 113 3.02 27.25 -3.43
CA PRO A 113 2.80 27.40 -4.88
C PRO A 113 4.10 27.57 -5.67
N SER A 114 5.11 28.22 -5.06
CA SER A 114 6.41 28.43 -5.69
C SER A 114 7.32 27.20 -5.59
N LEU A 115 7.19 26.43 -4.50
CA LEU A 115 8.02 25.25 -4.24
C LEU A 115 7.56 24.02 -5.02
N ALA A 116 6.25 23.90 -5.25
CA ALA A 116 5.63 22.72 -5.83
C ALA A 116 4.53 23.10 -6.86
N PRO A 117 4.88 23.76 -7.98
CA PRO A 117 3.91 24.17 -9.00
C PRO A 117 3.13 23.00 -9.62
N MET A 118 3.67 21.78 -9.56
CA MET A 118 2.94 20.58 -10.00
C MET A 118 1.67 20.28 -9.22
N LEU A 119 1.49 20.84 -8.00
CA LEU A 119 0.22 20.73 -7.28
C LEU A 119 -0.93 21.28 -8.12
N ILE A 120 -0.78 22.51 -8.63
CA ILE A 120 -1.80 23.16 -9.47
C ILE A 120 -2.00 22.38 -10.77
N ALA A 121 -0.91 21.95 -11.42
CA ALA A 121 -0.98 21.19 -12.67
C ALA A 121 -1.74 19.86 -12.54
N LEU A 122 -1.74 19.28 -11.34
CA LEU A 122 -2.44 18.04 -11.01
C LEU A 122 -3.81 18.28 -10.35
N GLY A 123 -4.26 19.53 -10.25
CA GLY A 123 -5.58 19.87 -9.71
C GLY A 123 -5.65 20.01 -8.18
N TYR A 124 -4.51 20.05 -7.49
CA TYR A 124 -4.45 20.34 -6.05
C TYR A 124 -4.30 21.85 -5.81
N ASP A 125 -5.10 22.41 -4.91
CA ASP A 125 -4.92 23.80 -4.46
C ASP A 125 -3.74 23.88 -3.48
N PRO A 126 -2.61 24.53 -3.84
CA PRO A 126 -1.43 24.62 -2.98
C PRO A 126 -1.64 25.53 -1.75
N ARG A 127 -2.76 26.25 -1.67
CA ARG A 127 -3.12 27.11 -0.52
C ARG A 127 -4.19 26.48 0.37
N ALA A 128 -4.82 25.39 -0.05
CA ALA A 128 -5.82 24.70 0.78
C ALA A 128 -5.12 23.82 1.82
N ASN A 129 -5.30 24.14 3.10
CA ASN A 129 -4.73 23.40 4.22
C ASN A 129 -5.74 23.34 5.38
N PRO A 130 -6.54 22.25 5.51
CA PRO A 130 -6.48 21.02 4.75
C PRO A 130 -7.08 21.15 3.33
N PRO A 131 -6.64 20.32 2.38
CA PRO A 131 -7.30 20.16 1.09
C PRO A 131 -8.65 19.45 1.23
N ASN A 132 -9.55 19.70 0.28
CA ASN A 132 -10.79 18.94 0.14
C ASN A 132 -10.66 17.95 -1.03
N TYR A 133 -10.51 16.67 -0.70
CA TYR A 133 -10.37 15.60 -1.70
C TYR A 133 -11.71 14.97 -2.13
N GLY A 134 -12.81 15.28 -1.43
CA GLY A 134 -14.12 14.66 -1.63
C GLY A 134 -14.56 13.76 -0.46
N GLN A 135 -15.67 13.06 -0.66
CA GLN A 135 -16.29 12.18 0.33
C GLN A 135 -16.09 10.71 -0.05
N PRO A 136 -15.72 9.82 0.91
CA PRO A 136 -15.48 8.41 0.64
C PRO A 136 -16.78 7.63 0.37
N ASP A 137 -16.67 6.56 -0.42
CA ASP A 137 -17.72 5.57 -0.58
C ASP A 137 -18.00 4.81 0.73
N SER A 138 -19.21 4.24 0.87
CA SER A 138 -19.65 3.53 2.07
C SER A 138 -18.72 2.39 2.50
N LEU A 139 -18.17 1.66 1.54
CA LEU A 139 -17.15 0.62 1.76
C LEU A 139 -15.95 1.18 2.54
N VAL A 140 -15.43 2.32 2.11
CA VAL A 140 -14.22 2.95 2.67
C VAL A 140 -14.52 3.55 4.04
N ILE A 141 -15.72 4.12 4.23
CA ILE A 141 -16.21 4.58 5.53
C ILE A 141 -16.20 3.42 6.53
N LYS A 142 -16.79 2.29 6.14
CA LYS A 142 -16.83 1.08 6.96
C LYS A 142 -15.43 0.58 7.31
N ASN A 143 -14.57 0.39 6.30
CA ASN A 143 -13.19 -0.06 6.52
C ASN A 143 -12.44 0.87 7.49
N THR A 144 -12.56 2.18 7.32
CA THR A 144 -11.91 3.17 8.17
C THR A 144 -12.47 3.14 9.60
N PHE A 145 -13.78 2.95 9.75
CA PHE A 145 -14.41 2.77 11.06
C PHE A 145 -13.90 1.50 11.76
N ASP A 146 -13.85 0.38 11.04
CA ASP A 146 -13.38 -0.90 11.56
C ASP A 146 -11.91 -0.83 12.01
N LEU A 147 -11.06 -0.10 11.27
CA LEU A 147 -9.68 0.18 11.69
C LEU A 147 -9.63 0.97 13.00
N LYS A 148 -10.47 2.00 13.14
CA LYS A 148 -10.52 2.82 14.37
C LYS A 148 -11.00 2.04 15.58
N VAL A 149 -12.05 1.23 15.43
CA VAL A 149 -12.56 0.36 16.50
C VAL A 149 -11.50 -0.65 16.92
N ASN A 150 -10.79 -1.22 15.95
CA ASN A 150 -9.76 -2.24 16.18
C ASN A 150 -8.34 -1.66 16.24
N LYS A 151 -8.18 -0.38 16.59
CA LYS A 151 -6.89 0.33 16.51
C LYS A 151 -5.74 -0.42 17.18
N LYS A 152 -5.94 -0.90 18.41
CA LYS A 152 -4.92 -1.65 19.17
C LYS A 152 -4.47 -2.92 18.45
N LEU A 153 -5.40 -3.62 17.80
CA LEU A 153 -5.11 -4.84 17.05
C LEU A 153 -4.24 -4.54 15.82
N TRP A 154 -4.61 -3.50 15.06
CA TRP A 154 -3.87 -3.10 13.86
C TRP A 154 -2.49 -2.55 14.19
N GLU A 155 -2.35 -1.74 15.24
CA GLU A 155 -1.04 -1.28 15.73
C GLU A 155 -0.15 -2.44 16.18
N ALA A 156 -0.72 -3.47 16.83
CA ALA A 156 0.03 -4.67 17.20
C ALA A 156 0.53 -5.42 15.95
N ARG A 157 -0.31 -5.51 14.92
CA ARG A 157 0.05 -6.15 13.64
C ARG A 157 1.15 -5.39 12.90
N GLU A 158 1.07 -4.06 12.86
CA GLU A 158 2.12 -3.21 12.29
C GLU A 158 3.45 -3.40 13.03
N ARG A 159 3.41 -3.40 14.37
CA ARG A 159 4.61 -3.65 15.20
C ARG A 159 5.25 -4.99 14.89
N GLN A 160 4.47 -6.05 14.67
CA GLN A 160 5.01 -7.37 14.29
C GLN A 160 5.73 -7.33 12.94
N VAL A 161 5.20 -6.60 11.94
CA VAL A 161 5.86 -6.44 10.64
C VAL A 161 7.18 -5.69 10.79
N VAL A 162 7.18 -4.59 11.55
CA VAL A 162 8.39 -3.79 11.82
C VAL A 162 9.43 -4.60 12.57
N GLU A 163 9.04 -5.32 13.62
CA GLU A 163 9.95 -6.16 14.40
C GLU A 163 10.60 -7.26 13.55
N LYS A 164 9.81 -7.94 12.71
CA LYS A 164 10.35 -8.92 11.75
C LYS A 164 11.32 -8.29 10.78
N ARG A 165 11.01 -7.10 10.25
CA ARG A 165 11.90 -6.34 9.35
C ARG A 165 13.24 -6.04 10.03
N GLU A 166 13.21 -5.51 11.25
CA GLU A 166 14.41 -5.21 12.03
C GLU A 166 15.23 -6.47 12.35
N ASN A 167 14.57 -7.58 12.66
CA ASN A 167 15.25 -8.86 12.92
C ASN A 167 15.96 -9.40 11.67
N ILE A 168 15.34 -9.28 10.48
CA ILE A 168 16.00 -9.65 9.22
C ILE A 168 17.24 -8.77 9.01
N TRP A 169 17.11 -7.45 9.17
CA TRP A 169 18.25 -6.52 9.06
C TRP A 169 19.38 -6.85 10.04
N ARG A 170 19.06 -7.08 11.31
CA ARG A 170 20.04 -7.48 12.33
C ARG A 170 20.76 -8.78 11.96
N SER A 171 20.02 -9.77 11.44
CA SER A 171 20.60 -11.05 11.02
C SER A 171 21.62 -10.89 9.89
N TRP A 172 21.42 -9.92 9.00
CA TRP A 172 22.35 -9.63 7.90
C TRP A 172 23.58 -8.86 8.38
N LEU A 173 23.39 -7.90 9.29
CA LEU A 173 24.50 -7.16 9.90
C LEU A 173 25.42 -8.06 10.74
N GLN A 174 24.88 -9.13 11.32
CA GLN A 174 25.62 -10.08 12.15
C GLN A 174 26.26 -11.23 11.36
N LYS A 175 25.93 -11.42 10.07
CA LYS A 175 26.56 -12.46 9.25
C LYS A 175 27.99 -12.05 8.88
N PRO A 176 29.03 -12.83 9.27
CA PRO A 176 30.39 -12.54 8.85
C PRO A 176 30.52 -12.65 7.32
N ARG A 177 31.22 -11.71 6.69
CA ARG A 177 31.62 -11.77 5.28
C ARG A 177 32.51 -13.00 5.08
N THR A 178 31.96 -14.10 4.60
CA THR A 178 32.77 -15.19 4.05
C THR A 178 33.48 -14.68 2.80
N LYS A 179 34.82 -14.62 2.82
CA LYS A 179 35.62 -14.34 1.63
C LYS A 179 35.40 -15.47 0.61
N PRO A 180 35.20 -15.20 -0.68
CA PRO A 180 35.32 -16.23 -1.69
C PRO A 180 36.81 -16.59 -1.81
N GLY A 181 37.20 -17.75 -1.27
CA GLY A 181 38.52 -18.31 -1.47
C GLY A 181 38.67 -18.79 -2.92
N SER A 182 39.67 -18.26 -3.60
CA SER A 182 40.12 -18.71 -4.91
C SER A 182 40.88 -20.04 -4.79
N THR A 183 40.38 -21.10 -5.44
CA THR A 183 41.24 -21.99 -6.23
C THR A 183 40.41 -22.73 -7.28
N THR A 184 40.83 -22.57 -8.54
CA THR A 184 40.30 -23.26 -9.71
C THR A 184 40.72 -24.74 -9.70
N SER A 185 39.79 -25.65 -10.01
CA SER A 185 40.10 -26.79 -10.89
C SER A 185 38.87 -27.13 -11.73
N VAL A 186 39.11 -27.27 -13.03
CA VAL A 186 38.17 -27.77 -14.03
C VAL A 186 38.33 -29.28 -14.07
N ALA A 187 37.29 -30.05 -13.75
CA ALA A 187 37.02 -31.37 -14.35
C ALA A 187 35.71 -32.00 -13.82
N THR A 188 34.96 -32.57 -14.78
CA THR A 188 34.07 -33.75 -14.69
C THR A 188 32.70 -33.66 -14.00
N LEU A 189 31.69 -33.55 -14.88
CA LEU A 189 30.53 -34.46 -15.08
C LEU A 189 29.47 -34.63 -13.97
N GLU A 190 28.25 -34.22 -14.34
CA GLU A 190 26.97 -34.94 -14.23
C GLU A 190 26.74 -35.82 -13.00
N ASN A 191 25.77 -35.44 -12.14
CA ASN A 191 24.38 -35.85 -12.27
C ASN A 191 23.56 -35.47 -11.02
N SER A 192 22.27 -35.23 -11.26
CA SER A 192 21.18 -35.52 -10.31
C SER A 192 21.24 -34.88 -8.92
N THR A 193 20.44 -33.83 -8.70
CA THR A 193 19.28 -33.93 -7.80
C THR A 193 18.44 -32.66 -7.88
N LEU A 194 17.16 -32.85 -8.19
CA LEU A 194 16.09 -31.94 -7.80
C LEU A 194 16.29 -31.55 -6.33
N ILE A 195 16.50 -30.26 -6.04
CA ILE A 195 16.30 -29.77 -4.69
C ILE A 195 14.81 -29.48 -4.58
N GLU A 196 14.17 -30.44 -3.93
CA GLU A 196 12.80 -30.42 -3.45
C GLU A 196 12.47 -29.08 -2.81
N THR A 197 11.24 -28.66 -3.07
CA THR A 197 10.54 -27.62 -2.33
C THR A 197 10.52 -27.96 -0.84
N GLU A 198 11.48 -27.46 -0.08
CA GLU A 198 11.29 -27.31 1.36
C GLU A 198 10.36 -26.13 1.61
N ALA A 199 9.08 -26.48 1.79
CA ALA A 199 8.05 -25.65 2.38
C ALA A 199 8.46 -25.26 3.81
N SER A 200 9.36 -24.28 3.92
CA SER A 200 9.68 -23.61 5.18
C SER A 200 8.62 -22.56 5.48
N ASN A 201 7.46 -23.07 5.92
CA ASN A 201 6.51 -22.49 6.87
C ASN A 201 6.54 -20.96 7.09
N SER A 202 6.37 -20.17 6.03
CA SER A 202 6.11 -18.73 6.08
C SER A 202 4.61 -18.39 6.14
N SER A 203 3.76 -19.41 6.20
CA SER A 203 2.29 -19.32 6.15
C SER A 203 1.62 -18.76 7.41
N ASN A 204 2.33 -18.64 8.54
CA ASN A 204 1.68 -18.29 9.82
C ASN A 204 1.52 -16.78 10.11
N LEU A 205 1.83 -15.87 9.18
CA LEU A 205 1.62 -14.42 9.42
C LEU A 205 0.24 -13.91 8.96
N PHE A 206 -0.45 -14.67 8.09
CA PHE A 206 -1.68 -14.21 7.44
C PHE A 206 -2.86 -15.18 7.59
N ASP A 207 -2.68 -16.32 8.25
CA ASP A 207 -3.73 -17.29 8.51
C ASP A 207 -4.34 -17.10 9.91
N VAL A 208 -5.26 -16.15 10.02
CA VAL A 208 -6.22 -16.10 11.13
C VAL A 208 -7.62 -15.99 10.53
N ARG A 209 -8.34 -17.10 10.63
CA ARG A 209 -9.73 -17.28 10.22
C ARG A 209 -10.60 -16.24 10.94
N MET A 210 -11.24 -15.36 10.16
CA MET A 210 -12.29 -14.46 10.65
C MET A 210 -13.52 -15.31 10.98
N GLN A 211 -13.69 -15.72 12.23
CA GLN A 211 -15.00 -16.15 12.71
C GLN A 211 -15.81 -14.90 13.01
N ILE A 212 -16.59 -14.45 12.02
CA ILE A 212 -17.77 -13.64 12.32
C ILE A 212 -18.72 -14.57 13.07
N VAL A 213 -18.84 -14.41 14.38
CA VAL A 213 -19.96 -14.96 15.13
C VAL A 213 -21.16 -14.09 14.77
N VAL A 214 -21.94 -14.53 13.79
CA VAL A 214 -23.32 -14.06 13.64
C VAL A 214 -24.10 -14.76 14.74
N ASN A 215 -24.50 -14.02 15.77
CA ASN A 215 -25.48 -14.52 16.73
C ASN A 215 -26.84 -14.53 16.02
N ASP A 216 -27.16 -15.66 15.38
CA ASP A 216 -28.53 -16.03 15.07
C ASP A 216 -29.17 -16.58 16.36
N SER A 217 -29.83 -15.70 17.12
CA SER A 217 -30.84 -16.13 18.09
C SER A 217 -31.77 -14.95 18.42
N ASN A 218 -33.05 -15.12 18.05
CA ASN A 218 -34.25 -14.34 18.41
C ASN A 218 -34.40 -13.02 17.63
N VAL A 219 -35.44 -12.77 16.82
CA VAL A 219 -36.85 -13.16 16.90
C VAL A 219 -37.48 -13.12 15.49
N GLU A 220 -37.90 -14.27 14.97
CA GLU A 220 -39.07 -14.36 14.10
C GLU A 220 -40.27 -14.65 15.01
N GLN A 221 -41.18 -13.69 15.17
CA GLN A 221 -42.59 -13.91 15.50
C GLN A 221 -43.33 -12.57 15.51
N GLU A 222 -43.80 -12.13 14.34
CA GLU A 222 -45.06 -11.39 14.22
C GLU A 222 -45.46 -11.21 12.74
N THR A 223 -46.09 -12.24 12.17
CA THR A 223 -47.10 -12.06 11.11
C THR A 223 -48.03 -13.26 11.11
N ARG A 224 -49.20 -13.11 11.75
CA ARG A 224 -50.51 -13.68 11.36
C ARG A 224 -51.56 -13.44 12.44
N GLY A 225 -52.57 -12.62 12.13
CA GLY A 225 -53.90 -12.73 12.73
C GLY A 225 -54.53 -11.46 13.28
N LEU A 226 -54.99 -10.57 12.38
CA LEU A 226 -56.33 -9.94 12.30
C LEU A 226 -56.25 -8.62 11.51
#